data_AF-A0AA96LK20-F1
#
_entry.id   AF-A0AA96LK20-F1
#
_cell.length_a   1.000
_cell.length_b   1.000
_cell.length_c   1.000
_cell.angle_alpha   90.00
_cell.angle_beta   90.00
_cell.angle_gamma   90.00
#
_symmetry.space_group_name_H-M   'P 1'
#
loop_
_entity.id
_entity.type
_entity.pdbx_description
1 polymer ?
#
loop_
_entity_poly.entity_id
_entity_poly.type
_entity_poly.pdbx_seq_one_letter_code
_entity_poly.pdbx_strand_id
1 'polypeptide(L)'
;MTIRTPQGLLIKLDVATSFGLMARLYPEISPKQILKTTEDISLMSTSMGFATGMLCFFLQLSPQGISVCTFTAMLIGMIFSASGLILFPFIQLGAAYGRIAIGFIPTILSIVVGYLLTGLEGVVAYFLTKCLAVCISMLVGIGISRQSLIAGGNAYSSSERNFFHAYRYYAEQIGQSMSLELTYEERNEAFWRGTYHVYVEEDDAYLDMQEVE
;
A
#
# COMPACT_ATOMS: atom_id res chain seq x y z
N MET A 1 -14.50 -9.46 11.69
CA MET A 1 -13.45 -10.38 11.22
C MET A 1 -12.34 -9.53 10.63
N THR A 2 -11.08 -9.97 10.66
CA THR A 2 -9.97 -9.23 10.05
C THR A 2 -9.55 -10.00 8.80
N ILE A 3 -9.45 -9.32 7.67
CA ILE A 3 -8.95 -9.92 6.42
C ILE A 3 -7.45 -9.68 6.35
N ARG A 4 -6.71 -10.69 5.91
CA ARG A 4 -5.27 -10.61 5.67
C ARG A 4 -5.02 -10.51 4.17
N THR A 5 -4.16 -9.59 3.81
CA THR A 5 -3.57 -9.51 2.47
C THR A 5 -2.39 -10.50 2.36
N PRO A 6 -1.89 -10.83 1.15
CA PRO A 6 -0.87 -11.87 0.94
C PRO A 6 0.46 -11.68 1.71
N GLN A 7 0.86 -10.44 1.99
CA GLN A 7 2.02 -10.04 2.80
C GLN A 7 1.66 -9.71 4.25
N GLY A 8 0.41 -9.95 4.65
CA GLY A 8 -0.03 -9.89 6.05
C GLY A 8 -0.53 -8.53 6.53
N LEU A 9 -0.75 -7.54 5.65
CA LEU A 9 -1.42 -6.29 6.03
C LEU A 9 -2.87 -6.60 6.46
N LEU A 10 -3.24 -6.10 7.64
CA LEU A 10 -4.54 -6.33 8.28
C LEU A 10 -5.58 -5.30 7.83
N ILE A 11 -6.72 -5.77 7.33
CA ILE A 11 -7.90 -4.96 7.00
C ILE A 11 -9.01 -5.30 8.00
N LYS A 12 -9.48 -4.32 8.77
CA LYS A 12 -10.43 -4.51 9.88
C LYS A 12 -11.86 -4.08 9.51
N LEU A 13 -12.26 -4.37 8.28
CA LEU A 13 -13.63 -4.17 7.80
C LEU A 13 -14.50 -5.38 8.12
N ASP A 14 -15.82 -5.21 8.17
CA ASP A 14 -16.71 -6.34 8.27
C ASP A 14 -16.67 -7.19 6.99
N VAL A 15 -17.01 -8.48 7.14
CA VAL A 15 -16.92 -9.48 6.07
C VAL A 15 -17.81 -9.09 4.90
N ALA A 16 -19.06 -8.70 5.19
CA ALA A 16 -20.02 -8.34 4.16
C ALA A 16 -19.55 -7.13 3.34
N THR A 17 -19.04 -6.07 3.98
CA THR A 17 -18.48 -4.91 3.28
C THR A 17 -17.29 -5.30 2.41
N SER A 18 -16.33 -6.04 2.97
CA SER A 18 -15.08 -6.34 2.26
C SER A 18 -15.31 -7.26 1.06
N PHE A 19 -15.98 -8.38 1.28
CA PHE A 19 -16.23 -9.36 0.22
C PHE A 19 -17.37 -8.94 -0.70
N GLY A 20 -18.33 -8.14 -0.23
CA GLY A 20 -19.34 -7.54 -1.11
C GLY A 20 -18.73 -6.59 -2.13
N LEU A 21 -17.76 -5.76 -1.71
CA LEU A 21 -17.02 -4.90 -2.65
C LEU A 21 -16.18 -5.72 -3.63
N MET A 22 -15.46 -6.74 -3.16
CA MET A 22 -14.69 -7.61 -4.06
C MET A 22 -15.60 -8.40 -5.02
N ALA A 23 -16.74 -8.89 -4.54
CA ALA A 23 -17.70 -9.66 -5.32
C ALA A 23 -18.30 -8.85 -6.47
N ARG A 24 -18.46 -7.53 -6.30
CA ARG A 24 -18.92 -6.63 -7.37
C ARG A 24 -17.95 -6.59 -8.56
N LEU A 25 -16.68 -6.87 -8.35
CA LEU A 25 -15.65 -6.88 -9.40
C LEU A 25 -15.32 -8.29 -9.89
N TYR A 26 -15.89 -9.32 -9.27
CA TYR A 26 -15.69 -10.71 -9.63
C TYR A 26 -16.71 -11.13 -10.69
N PRO A 27 -16.35 -11.92 -11.71
CA PRO A 27 -15.09 -12.66 -11.87
C PRO A 27 -13.96 -11.91 -12.59
N GLU A 28 -14.19 -10.70 -13.10
CA GLU A 28 -13.19 -9.99 -13.90
C GLU A 28 -11.91 -9.68 -13.12
N ILE A 29 -12.05 -9.32 -11.84
CA ILE A 29 -10.95 -9.02 -10.92
C ILE A 29 -11.06 -9.92 -9.69
N SER A 30 -10.01 -10.69 -9.43
CA SER A 30 -9.94 -11.60 -8.28
C SER A 30 -9.75 -10.86 -6.95
N PRO A 31 -10.22 -11.42 -5.82
CA PRO A 31 -9.98 -10.89 -4.48
C PRO A 31 -8.50 -10.66 -4.19
N LYS A 32 -7.66 -11.62 -4.55
CA LYS A 32 -6.21 -11.55 -4.37
C LYS A 32 -5.57 -10.42 -5.14
N GLN A 33 -6.05 -10.09 -6.35
CA GLN A 33 -5.56 -8.91 -7.08
C GLN A 33 -5.87 -7.61 -6.32
N ILE A 34 -7.08 -7.46 -5.79
CA ILE A 34 -7.47 -6.26 -5.01
C ILE A 34 -6.63 -6.16 -3.73
N LEU A 35 -6.47 -7.27 -3.01
CA LEU A 35 -5.67 -7.32 -1.78
C LEU A 35 -4.19 -7.05 -2.03
N LYS A 36 -3.62 -7.58 -3.13
CA LYS A 36 -2.24 -7.28 -3.53
C LYS A 36 -2.05 -5.82 -3.89
N THR A 37 -2.96 -5.24 -4.67
CA THR A 37 -2.91 -3.81 -5.01
C THR A 37 -3.06 -2.93 -3.77
N THR A 38 -3.80 -3.37 -2.75
CA THR A 38 -3.89 -2.69 -1.46
C THR A 38 -2.51 -2.56 -0.80
N GLU A 39 -1.70 -3.62 -0.86
CA GLU A 39 -0.32 -3.62 -0.36
C GLU A 39 0.59 -2.73 -1.21
N ASP A 40 0.49 -2.84 -2.54
CA ASP A 40 1.30 -2.04 -3.47
C ASP A 40 1.08 -0.53 -3.24
N ILE A 41 -0.18 -0.12 -3.03
CA ILE A 41 -0.52 1.27 -2.66
C ILE A 41 0.09 1.64 -1.31
N SER A 42 0.05 0.74 -0.33
CA SER A 42 0.64 0.99 1.00
C SER A 42 2.14 1.22 0.96
N LEU A 43 2.84 0.58 0.01
CA LEU A 43 4.28 0.69 -0.17
C LEU A 43 4.71 1.89 -1.02
N MET A 44 3.77 2.61 -1.64
CA MET A 44 4.03 3.66 -2.62
C MET A 44 4.93 4.79 -2.10
N SER A 45 4.66 5.33 -0.91
CA SER A 45 5.51 6.39 -0.33
C SER A 45 6.94 5.91 -0.08
N THR A 46 7.09 4.68 0.40
CA THR A 46 8.41 4.10 0.71
C THR A 46 9.16 3.74 -0.57
N SER A 47 8.47 3.23 -1.59
CA SER A 47 9.07 2.90 -2.89
C SER A 47 9.54 4.15 -3.62
N MET A 48 8.77 5.25 -3.57
CA MET A 48 9.20 6.56 -4.07
C MET A 48 10.43 7.08 -3.33
N GLY A 49 10.42 7.05 -1.99
CA GLY A 49 11.59 7.46 -1.20
C GLY A 49 12.83 6.64 -1.51
N PHE A 50 12.68 5.33 -1.74
CA PHE A 50 13.78 4.46 -2.16
C PHE A 50 14.30 4.80 -3.56
N ALA A 51 13.42 4.87 -4.56
CA ALA A 51 13.82 5.18 -5.94
C ALA A 51 14.51 6.55 -6.04
N THR A 52 13.95 7.58 -5.40
CA THR A 52 14.56 8.92 -5.35
C THR A 52 15.88 8.92 -4.62
N GLY A 53 15.99 8.25 -3.46
CA GLY A 53 17.25 8.16 -2.72
C GLY A 53 18.36 7.50 -3.52
N MET A 54 18.04 6.38 -4.20
CA MET A 54 18.98 5.70 -5.10
C MET A 54 19.45 6.62 -6.23
N LEU A 55 18.51 7.34 -6.87
CA LEU A 55 18.84 8.32 -7.89
C LEU A 55 19.76 9.43 -7.35
N CYS A 56 19.48 9.96 -6.16
CA CYS A 56 20.31 10.98 -5.53
C CYS A 56 21.73 10.47 -5.21
N PHE A 57 21.88 9.20 -4.80
CA PHE A 57 23.20 8.59 -4.62
C PHE A 57 23.96 8.47 -5.95
N PHE A 58 23.29 8.03 -7.03
CA PHE A 58 23.91 7.96 -8.37
C PHE A 58 24.34 9.33 -8.90
N LEU A 59 23.56 10.37 -8.60
CA LEU A 59 23.89 11.75 -8.93
C LEU A 59 24.90 12.41 -7.98
N GLN A 60 25.37 11.68 -6.96
CA GLN A 60 26.32 12.14 -5.95
C GLN A 60 25.92 13.48 -5.33
N LEU A 61 24.63 13.66 -5.04
CA LEU A 61 24.13 14.89 -4.45
C LEU A 61 24.70 15.08 -3.03
N SER A 62 24.75 16.34 -2.59
CA SER A 62 25.11 16.66 -1.21
C SER A 62 24.13 16.01 -0.23
N PRO A 63 24.54 15.73 1.03
CA PRO A 63 23.65 15.14 2.03
C PRO A 63 22.33 15.92 2.22
N GLN A 64 22.38 17.25 2.11
CA GLN A 64 21.20 18.12 2.17
C GLN A 64 20.28 17.89 0.97
N GLY A 65 20.82 17.76 -0.24
CA GLY A 65 20.05 17.47 -1.44
C GLY A 65 19.36 16.10 -1.37
N ILE A 66 20.08 15.07 -0.89
CA ILE A 66 19.52 13.73 -0.67
C ILE A 66 18.33 13.80 0.29
N SER A 67 18.49 14.49 1.44
CA SER A 67 17.42 14.66 2.42
C SER A 67 16.21 15.35 1.83
N VAL A 68 16.38 16.51 1.19
CA VAL A 68 15.26 17.27 0.62
C VAL A 68 14.53 16.47 -0.44
N CYS A 69 15.25 15.90 -1.42
CA CYS A 69 14.63 15.13 -2.51
C CYS A 69 13.89 13.89 -1.99
N THR A 70 14.52 13.11 -1.10
CA THR A 70 13.91 11.90 -0.52
C THR A 70 12.67 12.27 0.30
N PHE A 71 12.76 13.31 1.13
CA PHE A 71 11.65 13.77 1.95
C PHE A 71 10.46 14.21 1.08
N THR A 72 10.72 15.05 0.08
CA THR A 72 9.69 15.53 -0.84
C THR A 72 9.04 14.37 -1.60
N ALA A 73 9.81 13.41 -2.09
CA ALA A 73 9.26 12.24 -2.78
C ALA A 73 8.35 11.40 -1.87
N MET A 74 8.77 11.15 -0.63
CA MET A 74 7.95 10.42 0.35
C MET A 74 6.68 11.19 0.71
N LEU A 75 6.75 12.51 0.87
CA LEU A 75 5.58 13.36 1.12
C LEU A 75 4.59 13.33 -0.04
N ILE A 76 5.07 13.40 -1.29
CA ILE A 76 4.21 13.28 -2.48
C ILE A 76 3.51 11.93 -2.48
N GLY A 77 4.24 10.83 -2.24
CA GLY A 77 3.64 9.50 -2.14
C GLY A 77 2.62 9.38 -1.01
N MET A 78 2.85 10.03 0.12
CA MET A 78 1.90 10.09 1.24
C MET A 78 0.63 10.85 0.84
N ILE A 79 0.76 11.99 0.16
CA ILE A 79 -0.37 12.78 -0.32
C ILE A 79 -1.19 11.98 -1.33
N PHE A 80 -0.55 11.28 -2.27
CA PHE A 80 -1.24 10.45 -3.25
C PHE A 80 -1.98 9.27 -2.60
N SER A 81 -1.35 8.59 -1.64
CA SER A 81 -2.02 7.52 -0.88
C SER A 81 -3.19 8.04 -0.05
N ALA A 82 -3.06 9.24 0.53
CA ALA A 82 -4.11 9.87 1.33
C ALA A 82 -5.29 10.39 0.50
N SER A 83 -5.03 10.93 -0.70
CA SER A 83 -6.06 11.48 -1.59
C SER A 83 -6.77 10.41 -2.41
N GLY A 84 -6.20 9.21 -2.51
CA GLY A 84 -6.68 8.19 -3.43
C GLY A 84 -6.34 8.47 -4.88
N LEU A 85 -5.40 9.39 -5.15
CA LEU A 85 -4.88 9.64 -6.49
C LEU A 85 -3.89 8.53 -6.83
N ILE A 86 -4.42 7.43 -7.34
CA ILE A 86 -3.67 6.22 -7.66
C ILE A 86 -3.35 6.23 -9.15
N LEU A 87 -2.15 6.66 -9.51
CA LEU A 87 -1.69 6.56 -10.90
C LEU A 87 -1.00 5.22 -11.12
N PHE A 88 -1.30 4.59 -12.27
CA PHE A 88 -0.74 3.33 -12.73
C PHE A 88 0.78 3.15 -12.47
N PRO A 89 1.67 4.10 -12.83
CA PRO A 89 3.11 3.91 -12.64
C PRO A 89 3.53 3.80 -11.16
N PHE A 90 2.79 4.43 -10.24
CA PHE A 90 3.15 4.39 -8.82
C PHE A 90 2.73 3.10 -8.13
N ILE A 91 1.62 2.48 -8.56
CA ILE A 91 1.26 1.13 -8.10
C ILE A 91 2.35 0.14 -8.51
N GLN A 92 2.79 0.20 -9.78
CA GLN A 92 3.84 -0.69 -10.27
C GLN A 92 5.15 -0.51 -9.51
N LEU A 93 5.48 0.73 -9.12
CA LEU A 93 6.65 1.01 -8.29
C LEU A 93 6.50 0.37 -6.90
N GLY A 94 5.32 0.46 -6.28
CA GLY A 94 4.99 -0.24 -5.04
C GLY A 94 5.14 -1.76 -5.17
N ALA A 95 4.59 -2.34 -6.25
CA ALA A 95 4.69 -3.76 -6.54
C ALA A 95 6.14 -4.25 -6.75
N ALA A 96 6.93 -3.47 -7.49
CA ALA A 96 8.35 -3.77 -7.70
C ALA A 96 9.13 -3.71 -6.38
N TYR A 97 8.86 -2.68 -5.57
CA TYR A 97 9.47 -2.53 -4.25
C TYR A 97 9.09 -3.67 -3.30
N GLY A 98 7.81 -4.08 -3.27
CA GLY A 98 7.33 -5.17 -2.42
C GLY A 98 8.04 -6.50 -2.67
N ARG A 99 8.39 -6.80 -3.93
CA ARG A 99 9.15 -8.02 -4.28
C ARG A 99 10.56 -8.02 -3.70
N ILE A 100 11.22 -6.87 -3.72
CA ILE A 100 12.59 -6.75 -3.21
C ILE A 100 12.62 -6.46 -1.72
N ALA A 101 11.54 -5.98 -1.11
CA ALA A 101 11.50 -5.63 0.32
C ALA A 101 11.71 -6.83 1.25
N ILE A 102 11.51 -8.05 0.73
CA ILE A 102 11.77 -9.31 1.44
C ILE A 102 13.25 -9.34 1.88
N GLY A 103 13.49 -9.66 3.16
CA GLY A 103 14.85 -9.83 3.68
C GLY A 103 15.68 -8.54 3.79
N PHE A 104 15.06 -7.36 3.88
CA PHE A 104 15.74 -6.06 4.05
C PHE A 104 16.67 -5.65 2.89
N ILE A 105 16.55 -6.26 1.71
CA ILE A 105 17.41 -5.97 0.54
C ILE A 105 17.46 -4.48 0.19
N PRO A 106 16.36 -3.69 0.18
CA PRO A 106 16.44 -2.28 -0.20
C PRO A 106 17.28 -1.47 0.80
N THR A 107 17.20 -1.81 2.09
CA THR A 107 18.00 -1.19 3.14
C THR A 107 19.48 -1.50 2.94
N ILE A 108 19.83 -2.77 2.72
CA ILE A 108 21.21 -3.20 2.48
C ILE A 108 21.76 -2.50 1.22
N LEU A 109 20.98 -2.49 0.13
CA LEU A 109 21.38 -1.85 -1.11
C LEU A 109 21.60 -0.34 -0.93
N SER A 110 20.70 0.36 -0.25
CA SER A 110 20.86 1.80 0.03
C SER A 110 22.10 2.09 0.87
N ILE A 111 22.44 1.23 1.84
CA ILE A 111 23.66 1.39 2.64
C ILE A 111 24.90 1.19 1.77
N VAL A 112 24.98 0.07 1.03
CA VAL A 112 26.15 -0.27 0.23
C VAL A 112 26.37 0.77 -0.88
N VAL A 113 25.34 1.06 -1.67
CA VAL A 113 25.44 2.01 -2.79
C VAL A 113 25.63 3.43 -2.29
N GLY A 114 24.89 3.86 -1.26
CA GLY A 114 25.04 5.19 -0.69
C GLY A 114 26.42 5.42 -0.10
N TYR A 115 26.98 4.43 0.60
CA TYR A 115 28.33 4.53 1.18
C TYR A 115 29.40 4.62 0.09
N LEU A 116 29.30 3.80 -0.97
CA LEU A 116 30.27 3.81 -2.07
C LEU A 116 30.25 5.11 -2.88
N LEU A 117 29.07 5.73 -3.08
CA LEU A 117 28.91 6.88 -3.97
C LEU A 117 28.95 8.24 -3.25
N THR A 118 28.43 8.31 -2.03
CA THR A 118 28.25 9.58 -1.29
C THR A 118 28.88 9.57 0.10
N GLY A 119 29.47 8.44 0.50
CA GLY A 119 30.03 8.26 1.83
C GLY A 119 28.98 8.07 2.92
N LEU A 120 29.44 8.01 4.17
CA LEU A 120 28.59 7.77 5.34
C LEU A 120 27.57 8.90 5.55
N GLU A 121 27.96 10.15 5.26
CA GLU A 121 27.09 11.32 5.46
C GLU A 121 25.82 11.25 4.59
N GLY A 122 25.94 10.85 3.32
CA GLY A 122 24.79 10.68 2.43
C GLY A 122 23.85 9.56 2.90
N VAL A 123 24.42 8.44 3.37
CA VAL A 123 23.64 7.32 3.94
C VAL A 123 22.87 7.76 5.18
N VAL A 124 23.55 8.43 6.12
CA VAL A 124 22.93 8.93 7.35
C VAL A 124 21.81 9.93 7.03
N ALA A 125 22.05 10.88 6.13
CA ALA A 125 21.05 11.85 5.69
C ALA A 125 19.80 11.18 5.10
N TYR A 126 19.99 10.17 4.24
CA TYR A 126 18.90 9.38 3.67
C TYR A 126 18.06 8.66 4.74
N PHE A 127 18.70 7.92 5.66
CA PHE A 127 17.96 7.16 6.68
C PHE A 127 17.29 8.06 7.73
N LEU A 128 17.94 9.13 8.18
CA LEU A 128 17.32 10.11 9.09
C LEU A 128 16.07 10.72 8.47
N THR A 129 16.15 11.06 7.18
CA THR A 129 15.02 11.59 6.42
C THR A 129 13.87 10.59 6.34
N LYS A 130 14.15 9.30 6.05
CA LYS A 130 13.11 8.27 6.03
C LYS A 130 12.44 8.11 7.37
N CYS A 131 13.21 8.06 8.46
CA CYS A 131 12.66 8.00 9.81
C CYS A 131 11.74 9.18 10.08
N LEU A 132 12.17 10.40 9.73
CA LEU A 132 11.35 11.60 9.89
C LEU A 132 10.05 11.54 9.06
N ALA A 133 10.14 11.11 7.80
CA ALA A 133 8.98 10.97 6.92
C ALA A 133 7.98 9.93 7.44
N VAL A 134 8.46 8.80 7.98
CA VAL A 134 7.61 7.77 8.60
C VAL A 134 6.89 8.34 9.83
N CYS A 135 7.59 9.06 10.70
CA CYS A 135 6.97 9.73 11.86
C CYS A 135 5.86 10.69 11.42
N ILE A 136 6.10 11.50 10.39
CA ILE A 136 5.09 12.41 9.83
C ILE A 136 3.92 11.63 9.24
N SER A 137 4.19 10.53 8.53
CA SER A 137 3.15 9.66 7.98
C SER A 137 2.23 9.10 9.05
N MET A 138 2.77 8.72 10.20
CA MET A 138 1.98 8.26 11.34
C MET A 138 1.06 9.37 11.86
N LEU A 139 1.60 10.58 12.04
CA LEU A 139 0.82 11.73 12.51
C LEU A 139 -0.31 12.11 11.54
N VAL A 140 0.00 12.16 10.24
CA VAL A 140 -0.99 12.41 9.18
C VAL A 140 -2.05 11.30 9.16
N GLY A 141 -1.63 10.04 9.29
CA GLY A 141 -2.53 8.89 9.36
C GLY A 141 -3.51 8.97 10.54
N ILE A 142 -3.05 9.40 11.72
CA ILE A 142 -3.91 9.66 12.89
C ILE A 142 -4.90 10.79 12.60
N GLY A 143 -4.41 11.89 12.01
CA GLY A 143 -5.24 13.05 11.65
C GLY A 143 -6.38 12.68 10.70
N ILE A 144 -6.08 11.97 9.61
CA ILE A 144 -7.07 11.53 8.61
C ILE A 144 -8.08 10.56 9.24
N SER A 145 -7.59 9.61 10.05
CA SER A 145 -8.47 8.63 10.72
C SER A 145 -9.46 9.34 11.65
N ARG A 146 -8.99 10.32 12.43
CA ARG A 146 -9.82 11.13 13.31
C ARG A 146 -10.83 11.99 12.54
N GLN A 147 -10.41 12.60 11.43
CA GLN A 147 -11.32 13.37 10.58
C GLN A 147 -12.42 12.49 10.00
N SER A 148 -12.10 11.28 9.53
CA SER A 148 -13.10 10.33 9.02
C SER A 148 -14.13 9.93 10.09
N LEU A 149 -13.67 9.76 11.34
CA LEU A 149 -14.55 9.47 12.47
C LEU A 149 -15.53 10.62 12.74
N ILE A 150 -15.05 11.86 12.71
CA ILE A 150 -15.89 13.05 12.97
C ILE A 150 -16.89 13.28 11.83
N ALA A 151 -16.46 13.11 10.57
CA ALA A 151 -17.28 13.42 9.41
C ALA A 151 -18.26 12.30 9.03
N GLY A 152 -17.85 11.03 9.18
CA GLY A 152 -18.58 9.86 8.68
C GLY A 152 -18.87 8.79 9.74
N GLY A 153 -18.54 9.03 11.01
CA GLY A 153 -18.83 8.12 12.12
C GLY A 153 -17.94 6.88 12.22
N ASN A 154 -17.05 6.65 11.24
CA ASN A 154 -16.16 5.50 11.20
C ASN A 154 -14.70 5.96 11.07
N ALA A 155 -13.82 5.42 11.91
CA ALA A 155 -12.39 5.67 11.84
C ALA A 155 -11.71 4.62 10.94
N TYR A 156 -11.44 4.97 9.68
CA TYR A 156 -10.72 4.07 8.78
C TYR A 156 -9.21 4.23 8.94
N SER A 157 -8.54 3.12 9.21
CA SER A 157 -7.09 2.98 9.20
C SER A 157 -6.49 3.13 7.79
N SER A 158 -5.17 3.25 7.71
CA SER A 158 -4.50 3.41 6.40
C SER A 158 -4.67 2.18 5.50
N SER A 159 -4.70 0.97 6.06
CA SER A 159 -4.89 -0.26 5.27
C SER A 159 -6.30 -0.32 4.68
N GLU A 160 -7.32 0.07 5.43
CA GLU A 160 -8.71 0.09 4.97
C GLU A 160 -8.94 1.15 3.89
N ARG A 161 -8.32 2.34 4.04
CA ARG A 161 -8.33 3.35 2.97
C ARG A 161 -7.67 2.83 1.70
N ASN A 162 -6.49 2.21 1.83
CA ASN A 162 -5.78 1.63 0.69
C ASN A 162 -6.60 0.50 0.02
N PHE A 163 -7.38 -0.25 0.79
CA PHE A 163 -8.31 -1.24 0.27
C PHE A 163 -9.42 -0.59 -0.57
N PHE A 164 -10.07 0.45 -0.06
CA PHE A 164 -11.07 1.21 -0.82
C PHE A 164 -10.50 1.85 -2.09
N HIS A 165 -9.25 2.31 -2.01
CA HIS A 165 -8.48 2.84 -3.12
C HIS A 165 -8.22 1.76 -4.19
N ALA A 166 -7.75 0.58 -3.79
CA ALA A 166 -7.55 -0.55 -4.70
C ALA A 166 -8.87 -0.99 -5.38
N TYR A 167 -9.95 -1.06 -4.61
CA TYR A 167 -11.29 -1.35 -5.13
C TYR A 167 -11.71 -0.33 -6.20
N ARG A 168 -11.63 0.98 -5.90
CA ARG A 168 -12.02 2.03 -6.84
C ARG A 168 -11.20 2.03 -8.11
N TYR A 169 -9.89 1.79 -7.98
CA TYR A 169 -8.99 1.66 -9.11
C TYR A 169 -9.44 0.58 -10.10
N TYR A 170 -9.77 -0.61 -9.60
CA TYR A 170 -10.25 -1.69 -10.47
C TYR A 170 -11.68 -1.45 -10.96
N ALA A 171 -12.57 -0.93 -10.10
CA ALA A 171 -13.94 -0.58 -10.50
C ALA A 171 -13.95 0.40 -11.67
N GLU A 172 -13.10 1.42 -11.66
CA GLU A 172 -12.95 2.38 -12.76
C GLU A 172 -12.46 1.69 -14.04
N GLN A 173 -11.49 0.77 -13.96
CA GLN A 173 -10.95 0.06 -15.12
C GLN A 173 -11.97 -0.81 -15.85
N ILE A 174 -12.86 -1.48 -15.11
CA ILE A 174 -13.88 -2.36 -15.69
C ILE A 174 -15.25 -1.69 -15.84
N GLY A 175 -15.34 -0.38 -15.58
CA GLY A 175 -16.59 0.40 -15.73
C GLY A 175 -17.66 0.07 -14.68
N GLN A 176 -17.27 -0.44 -13.52
CA GLN A 176 -18.15 -0.75 -12.40
C GLN A 176 -18.29 0.44 -11.42
N SER A 177 -19.28 0.36 -10.54
CA SER A 177 -19.55 1.42 -9.55
C SER A 177 -18.38 1.64 -8.59
N MET A 178 -17.88 2.87 -8.48
CA MET A 178 -16.86 3.24 -7.47
C MET A 178 -17.44 3.50 -6.07
N SER A 179 -18.76 3.35 -5.89
CA SER A 179 -19.42 3.53 -4.60
C SER A 179 -18.94 2.49 -3.60
N LEU A 180 -18.63 2.94 -2.38
CA LEU A 180 -18.27 2.04 -1.28
C LEU A 180 -19.52 1.52 -0.55
N GLU A 181 -20.70 2.07 -0.85
CA GLU A 181 -21.94 1.62 -0.26
C GLU A 181 -22.41 0.34 -0.94
N LEU A 182 -22.71 -0.67 -0.12
CA LEU A 182 -23.34 -1.89 -0.56
C LEU A 182 -24.86 -1.76 -0.46
N THR A 183 -25.52 -2.13 -1.55
CA THR A 183 -26.98 -2.33 -1.59
C THR A 183 -27.41 -3.47 -0.66
N TYR A 184 -28.71 -3.59 -0.41
CA TYR A 184 -29.24 -4.66 0.43
C TYR A 184 -28.91 -6.06 -0.11
N GLU A 185 -28.94 -6.22 -1.44
CA GLU A 185 -28.60 -7.48 -2.11
C GLU A 185 -27.13 -7.83 -1.95
N GLU A 186 -26.24 -6.85 -2.11
CA GLU A 186 -24.79 -7.05 -1.99
C GLU A 186 -24.33 -7.32 -0.56
N ARG A 187 -25.13 -6.93 0.44
CA ARG A 187 -24.88 -7.29 1.85
C ARG A 187 -25.26 -8.74 2.16
N ASN A 188 -26.11 -9.35 1.33
CA ASN A 188 -26.55 -10.73 1.53
C ASN A 188 -25.38 -11.69 1.32
N GLU A 189 -25.23 -12.66 2.22
CA GLU A 189 -24.18 -13.68 2.16
C GLU A 189 -24.19 -14.42 0.82
N ALA A 190 -25.37 -14.68 0.24
CA ALA A 190 -25.48 -15.33 -1.06
C ALA A 190 -24.70 -14.62 -2.18
N PHE A 191 -24.54 -13.29 -2.09
CA PHE A 191 -23.82 -12.50 -3.08
C PHE A 191 -22.30 -12.66 -2.96
N TRP A 192 -21.74 -12.52 -1.75
CA TRP A 192 -20.29 -12.44 -1.55
C TRP A 192 -19.63 -13.75 -1.10
N ARG A 193 -20.42 -14.78 -0.73
CA ARG A 193 -19.88 -16.06 -0.22
C ARG A 193 -19.00 -16.78 -1.23
N GLY A 194 -19.33 -16.73 -2.52
CA GLY A 194 -18.48 -17.33 -3.56
C GLY A 194 -17.08 -16.71 -3.58
N THR A 195 -17.04 -15.38 -3.55
CA THR A 195 -15.79 -14.61 -3.49
C THR A 195 -15.00 -14.86 -2.20
N TYR A 196 -15.69 -15.04 -1.07
CA TYR A 196 -15.06 -15.43 0.19
C TYR A 196 -14.38 -16.80 0.10
N HIS A 197 -15.03 -17.81 -0.49
CA HIS A 197 -14.44 -19.14 -0.66
C HIS A 197 -13.21 -19.10 -1.56
N VAL A 198 -13.27 -18.37 -2.67
CA VAL A 198 -12.09 -18.17 -3.55
C VAL A 198 -10.93 -17.57 -2.77
N TYR A 199 -11.17 -16.57 -1.93
CA TYR A 199 -10.12 -15.99 -1.08
C TYR A 199 -9.51 -17.01 -0.11
N VAL A 200 -10.33 -17.83 0.56
CA VAL A 200 -9.83 -18.85 1.51
C VAL A 200 -9.01 -19.91 0.79
N GLU A 201 -9.48 -20.43 -0.34
CA GLU A 201 -8.75 -21.40 -1.15
C GLU A 201 -7.39 -20.85 -1.64
N GLU A 202 -7.36 -19.57 -2.05
CA GLU A 202 -6.14 -18.90 -2.49
C GLU A 202 -5.15 -18.57 -1.36
N ASP A 203 -5.63 -18.45 -0.12
CA ASP A 203 -4.84 -18.21 1.10
C ASP A 203 -4.21 -19.52 1.61
N ASP A 204 -5.00 -20.59 1.68
CA ASP A 204 -4.53 -21.93 2.08
C ASP A 204 -3.43 -22.45 1.14
N ALA A 205 -3.64 -22.32 -0.18
CA ALA A 205 -2.63 -22.70 -1.17
C ALA A 205 -1.32 -21.89 -1.05
N TYR A 206 -1.39 -20.66 -0.52
CA TYR A 206 -0.22 -19.82 -0.33
C TYR A 206 0.58 -20.20 0.92
N LEU A 207 -0.10 -20.58 2.01
CA LEU A 207 0.53 -21.10 3.22
C LEU A 207 1.28 -22.42 2.92
N ASP A 208 0.67 -23.31 2.15
CA ASP A 208 1.30 -24.58 1.74
C ASP A 208 2.57 -24.37 0.91
N MET A 209 2.67 -23.29 0.12
CA MET A 209 3.88 -22.97 -0.65
C MET A 209 4.99 -22.35 0.21
N GLN A 210 4.66 -21.64 1.29
CA GLN A 210 5.65 -21.03 2.19
C GLN A 210 6.30 -22.04 3.15
N GLU A 211 5.67 -23.18 3.40
CA GLU A 211 6.27 -24.27 4.22
C GLU A 211 7.32 -25.09 3.46
N VAL A 212 7.45 -24.91 2.15
CA VAL A 212 8.32 -25.71 1.27
C VAL A 212 9.63 -24.99 0.90
N GLU A 213 9.80 -23.72 1.26
CA GLU A 213 11.04 -22.92 1.06
C GLU A 213 11.85 -22.72 2.35
#